data_AF-A0A7X3KQG8-F1
#
_entry.id   AF-A0A7X3KQG8-F1
#
_cell.length_a   1.000
_cell.length_b   1.000
_cell.length_c   1.000
_cell.angle_alpha   90.00
_cell.angle_beta   90.00
_cell.angle_gamma   90.00
#
_symmetry.space_group_name_H-M   'P 1'
#
loop_
_entity.id
_entity.type
_entity.pdbx_description
1 polymer ?
#
loop_
_entity_poly.entity_id
_entity_poly.type
_entity_poly.pdbx_seq_one_letter_code
_entity_poly.pdbx_strand_id
1 'polypeptide(L)'
;MSKATADIAFLTCLPGEQLALIGAHEIEEMHRYRGFALSFLPIKPCVSRLMVALGVECENRVASLRCTAESMYLAEDFMANSEIRADHLAELRRQHFFVVDDDMAWLTLVQVLAAAYNSWQFHELILNTCSTPELRALLNQFVQQKRNACGILEDLQDTLR
;
A
#
# COMPACT_ATOMS: atom_id res chain seq x y z
N MET A 1 10.44 -3.69 21.10
CA MET A 1 9.25 -4.56 21.21
C MET A 1 9.40 -5.66 20.17
N SER A 2 9.32 -6.92 20.60
CA SER A 2 9.83 -8.07 19.85
C SER A 2 9.00 -8.39 18.61
N LYS A 3 9.66 -8.74 17.50
CA LYS A 3 9.06 -9.20 16.24
C LYS A 3 8.03 -10.32 16.44
N ALA A 4 8.23 -11.14 17.48
CA ALA A 4 7.34 -12.24 17.85
C ALA A 4 5.96 -11.79 18.37
N THR A 5 5.83 -10.62 18.99
CA THR A 5 4.54 -10.15 19.53
C THR A 5 3.64 -9.59 18.43
N ALA A 6 4.22 -9.04 17.37
CA ALA A 6 3.49 -8.64 16.17
C ALA A 6 2.95 -9.86 15.42
N ASP A 7 3.79 -10.89 15.23
CA ASP A 7 3.39 -12.15 14.57
C ASP A 7 2.22 -12.86 15.25
N ILE A 8 2.14 -12.84 16.60
CA ILE A 8 1.03 -13.46 17.33
C ILE A 8 -0.27 -12.67 17.18
N ALA A 9 -0.22 -11.33 17.12
CA ALA A 9 -1.41 -10.50 16.95
C ALA A 9 -2.08 -10.73 15.58
N PHE A 10 -1.30 -10.94 14.52
CA PHE A 10 -1.80 -11.25 13.18
C PHE A 10 -2.46 -12.65 13.07
N LEU A 11 -2.11 -13.57 13.96
CA LEU A 11 -2.70 -14.92 14.03
C LEU A 11 -4.07 -14.94 14.72
N THR A 12 -4.52 -13.83 15.32
CA THR A 12 -5.75 -13.76 16.14
C THR A 12 -6.81 -12.76 15.67
N CYS A 13 -6.55 -11.99 14.62
CA CYS A 13 -7.52 -10.99 14.15
C CYS A 13 -8.78 -11.64 13.59
N LEU A 14 -9.93 -11.10 13.99
CA LEU A 14 -11.22 -11.43 13.39
C LEU A 14 -11.24 -10.98 11.91
N PRO A 15 -12.05 -11.60 11.04
CA PRO A 15 -12.10 -11.22 9.62
C PRO A 15 -12.38 -9.73 9.38
N GLY A 16 -13.24 -9.10 10.21
CA GLY A 16 -13.53 -7.67 10.13
C GLY A 16 -12.31 -6.80 10.46
N GLU A 17 -11.52 -7.20 11.46
CA GLU A 17 -10.28 -6.51 11.84
C GLU A 17 -9.21 -6.65 10.76
N GLN A 18 -9.10 -7.85 10.14
CA GLN A 18 -8.20 -8.06 9.00
C GLN A 18 -8.60 -7.16 7.82
N LEU A 19 -9.88 -7.12 7.46
CA LEU A 19 -10.40 -6.24 6.39
C LEU A 19 -10.07 -4.77 6.66
N ALA A 20 -10.33 -4.30 7.87
CA ALA A 20 -10.04 -2.92 8.26
C ALA A 20 -8.55 -2.60 8.21
N LEU A 21 -7.70 -3.50 8.70
CA LEU A 21 -6.26 -3.34 8.71
C LEU A 21 -5.67 -3.25 7.30
N ILE A 22 -6.12 -4.14 6.40
CA ILE A 22 -5.73 -4.10 4.98
C ILE A 22 -6.23 -2.80 4.34
N GLY A 23 -7.48 -2.40 4.62
CA GLY A 23 -8.08 -1.17 4.12
C GLY A 23 -7.28 0.07 4.51
N ALA A 24 -6.96 0.21 5.80
CA ALA A 24 -6.15 1.32 6.31
C ALA A 24 -4.77 1.36 5.64
N HIS A 25 -4.13 0.19 5.49
CA HIS A 25 -2.83 0.09 4.82
C HIS A 25 -2.89 0.53 3.34
N GLU A 26 -3.92 0.11 2.59
CA GLU A 26 -4.09 0.51 1.18
C GLU A 26 -4.37 2.00 1.02
N ILE A 27 -5.15 2.60 1.93
CA ILE A 27 -5.40 4.05 1.90
C ILE A 27 -4.10 4.80 2.23
N GLU A 28 -3.29 4.32 3.17
CA GLU A 28 -2.01 4.95 3.52
C GLU A 28 -1.04 4.92 2.34
N GLU A 29 -0.95 3.76 1.68
CA GLU A 29 -0.12 3.56 0.50
C GLU A 29 -0.59 4.41 -0.68
N MET A 30 -1.90 4.54 -0.91
CA MET A 30 -2.47 5.46 -1.90
C MET A 30 -1.99 6.89 -1.67
N HIS A 31 -2.06 7.38 -0.43
CA HIS A 31 -1.59 8.73 -0.10
C HIS A 31 -0.08 8.88 -0.31
N ARG A 32 0.69 7.84 0.00
CA ARG A 32 2.14 7.83 -0.22
C ARG A 32 2.49 7.94 -1.70
N TYR A 33 1.86 7.15 -2.58
CA TYR A 33 2.06 7.25 -4.02
C TYR A 33 1.62 8.61 -4.58
N ARG A 34 0.52 9.19 -4.09
CA ARG A 34 0.14 10.57 -4.45
C ARG A 34 1.19 11.60 -4.04
N GLY A 35 1.80 11.43 -2.86
CA GLY A 35 2.92 12.24 -2.42
C GLY A 35 4.11 12.16 -3.38
N PHE A 36 4.55 10.95 -3.72
CA PHE A 36 5.64 10.73 -4.67
C PHE A 36 5.31 11.25 -6.08
N ALA A 37 4.07 11.08 -6.54
CA ALA A 37 3.62 11.63 -7.82
C ALA A 37 3.87 13.13 -7.92
N LEU A 38 3.57 13.88 -6.85
CA LEU A 38 3.83 15.31 -6.77
C LEU A 38 5.33 15.61 -6.73
N SER A 39 6.10 14.83 -5.97
CA SER A 39 7.56 15.00 -5.85
C SER A 39 8.29 14.86 -7.19
N PHE A 40 7.89 13.92 -8.04
CA PHE A 40 8.52 13.67 -9.35
C PHE A 40 8.02 14.58 -10.48
N LEU A 41 6.90 15.28 -10.29
CA LEU A 41 6.24 16.07 -11.33
C LEU A 41 7.17 17.07 -12.05
N PRO A 42 8.10 17.78 -11.37
CA PRO A 42 8.92 18.80 -12.03
C PRO A 42 9.99 18.26 -12.99
N ILE A 43 10.56 17.07 -12.72
CA ILE A 43 11.77 16.57 -13.42
C ILE A 43 11.52 15.25 -14.16
N LYS A 44 10.72 14.36 -13.59
CA LYS A 44 10.46 13.02 -14.15
C LYS A 44 8.95 12.81 -14.28
N PRO A 45 8.27 13.50 -15.22
CA PRO A 45 6.81 13.39 -15.39
C PRO A 45 6.37 11.96 -15.76
N CYS A 46 7.23 11.15 -16.38
CA CYS A 46 6.96 9.73 -16.60
C CYS A 46 6.84 8.94 -15.28
N VAL A 47 7.77 9.17 -14.34
CA VAL A 47 7.76 8.54 -13.01
C VAL A 47 6.57 9.05 -12.20
N SER A 48 6.26 10.35 -12.27
CA SER A 48 5.07 10.92 -11.66
C SER A 48 3.78 10.21 -12.11
N ARG A 49 3.61 9.97 -13.42
CA ARG A 49 2.45 9.22 -13.94
C ARG A 49 2.39 7.78 -13.46
N LEU A 50 3.53 7.10 -13.33
CA LEU A 50 3.58 5.75 -12.76
C LEU A 50 3.09 5.77 -11.30
N MET A 51 3.55 6.72 -10.49
CA MET A 51 3.08 6.86 -9.10
C MET A 51 1.57 7.11 -9.04
N VAL A 52 1.01 7.95 -9.93
CA VAL A 52 -0.45 8.14 -10.04
C VAL A 52 -1.15 6.81 -10.33
N ALA A 53 -0.65 6.03 -11.30
CA ALA A 53 -1.23 4.74 -11.65
C ALA A 53 -1.21 3.76 -10.46
N LEU A 54 -0.10 3.68 -9.72
CA LEU A 54 0.01 2.86 -8.51
C LEU A 54 -0.95 3.32 -7.40
N GLY A 55 -1.17 4.63 -7.26
CA GLY A 55 -2.18 5.18 -6.36
C GLY A 55 -3.60 4.77 -6.72
N VAL A 56 -3.94 4.76 -8.02
CA VAL A 56 -5.24 4.28 -8.52
C VAL A 56 -5.42 2.78 -8.26
N GLU A 57 -4.36 1.98 -8.39
CA GLU A 57 -4.42 0.56 -8.04
C GLU A 57 -4.73 0.34 -6.55
N CYS A 58 -4.23 1.19 -5.65
CA CYS A 58 -4.64 1.16 -4.24
C CYS A 58 -6.13 1.48 -4.06
N GLU A 59 -6.66 2.47 -4.77
CA GLU A 59 -8.11 2.79 -4.73
C GLU A 59 -8.97 1.60 -5.19
N ASN A 60 -8.55 0.93 -6.26
CA ASN A 60 -9.21 -0.28 -6.77
C ASN A 60 -9.19 -1.42 -5.73
N ARG A 61 -8.07 -1.59 -5.01
CA ARG A 61 -7.97 -2.57 -3.92
C ARG A 61 -8.89 -2.21 -2.75
N VAL A 62 -8.95 -0.95 -2.33
CA VAL A 62 -9.88 -0.48 -1.28
C VAL A 62 -11.33 -0.74 -1.70
N ALA A 63 -11.70 -0.45 -2.95
CA ALA A 63 -13.04 -0.72 -3.45
C ALA A 63 -13.37 -2.22 -3.43
N SER A 64 -12.40 -3.07 -3.81
CA SER A 64 -12.57 -4.53 -3.80
C SER A 64 -12.70 -5.10 -2.38
N LEU A 65 -11.96 -4.54 -1.42
CA LEU A 65 -12.10 -4.87 0.01
C LEU A 65 -13.49 -4.52 0.52
N ARG A 66 -14.00 -3.34 0.18
CA ARG A 66 -15.36 -2.93 0.55
C ARG A 66 -16.41 -3.89 0.00
N CYS A 67 -16.34 -4.23 -1.29
CA CYS A 67 -17.29 -5.19 -1.88
C CYS A 67 -17.20 -6.58 -1.22
N THR A 68 -16.00 -7.01 -0.83
CA THR A 68 -15.81 -8.27 -0.11
C THR A 68 -16.40 -8.20 1.30
N ALA A 69 -16.17 -7.10 2.02
CA ALA A 69 -16.76 -6.84 3.33
C ALA A 69 -18.30 -6.83 3.27
N GLU A 70 -18.89 -6.21 2.24
CA GLU A 70 -20.34 -6.24 1.98
C GLU A 70 -20.86 -7.67 1.80
N SER A 71 -20.16 -8.49 0.98
CA SER A 71 -20.55 -9.89 0.75
C SER A 71 -20.48 -10.76 2.00
N MET A 72 -19.65 -10.36 2.98
CA MET A 72 -19.47 -11.04 4.25
C MET A 72 -20.33 -10.46 5.39
N TYR A 73 -21.16 -9.45 5.11
CA TYR A 73 -21.90 -8.68 6.12
C TYR A 73 -21.01 -7.99 7.18
N LEU A 74 -19.79 -7.58 6.78
CA LEU A 74 -18.78 -6.91 7.60
C LEU A 74 -18.49 -5.47 7.15
N ALA A 75 -19.35 -4.88 6.32
CA ALA A 75 -19.13 -3.55 5.77
C ALA A 75 -19.04 -2.46 6.85
N GLU A 76 -19.87 -2.56 7.91
CA GLU A 76 -19.84 -1.59 9.02
C GLU A 76 -18.52 -1.65 9.79
N ASP A 77 -18.04 -2.86 10.10
CA ASP A 77 -16.75 -3.07 10.79
C ASP A 77 -15.58 -2.57 9.94
N PHE A 78 -15.63 -2.79 8.63
CA PHE A 78 -14.63 -2.28 7.69
C PHE A 78 -14.61 -0.75 7.68
N MET A 79 -15.76 -0.10 7.58
CA MET A 79 -15.85 1.37 7.52
C MET A 79 -15.44 2.03 8.84
N ALA A 80 -15.86 1.48 9.98
CA ALA A 80 -15.55 2.03 11.30
C ALA A 80 -14.05 2.01 11.65
N ASN A 81 -13.31 1.05 11.08
CA ASN A 81 -11.92 0.78 11.48
C ASN A 81 -10.88 1.05 10.37
N SER A 82 -11.31 1.39 9.15
CA SER A 82 -10.40 1.69 8.02
C SER A 82 -9.99 3.16 7.93
N GLU A 83 -10.52 4.04 8.79
CA GLU A 83 -10.15 5.45 8.78
C GLU A 83 -8.68 5.68 9.19
N ILE A 84 -7.94 6.37 8.32
CA ILE A 84 -6.60 6.83 8.67
C ILE A 84 -6.72 7.93 9.72
N ARG A 85 -6.03 7.73 10.85
CA ARG A 85 -5.89 8.76 11.89
C ARG A 85 -5.37 10.06 11.30
N ALA A 86 -6.01 11.19 11.64
CA ALA A 86 -5.66 12.51 11.13
C ALA A 86 -4.17 12.88 11.28
N ASP A 87 -3.52 12.37 12.34
CA ASP A 87 -2.10 12.56 12.59
C ASP A 87 -1.21 11.92 11.51
N HIS A 88 -1.56 10.72 11.03
CA HIS A 88 -0.85 10.03 9.94
C HIS A 88 -1.03 10.75 8.60
N LEU A 89 -2.25 11.26 8.34
CA LEU A 89 -2.52 12.11 7.17
C LEU A 89 -1.66 13.38 7.16
N ALA A 90 -1.39 13.96 8.33
CA ALA A 90 -0.52 15.12 8.46
C ALA A 90 0.96 14.77 8.21
N GLU A 91 1.44 13.60 8.62
CA GLU A 91 2.79 13.13 8.32
C GLU A 91 3.00 12.79 6.85
N LEU A 92 2.04 12.12 6.21
CA LEU A 92 2.03 11.88 4.75
C LEU A 92 2.13 13.20 3.96
N ARG A 93 1.45 14.26 4.43
CA ARG A 93 1.53 15.60 3.84
C ARG A 93 2.86 16.32 4.10
N ARG A 94 3.69 15.89 5.05
CA ARG A 94 5.01 16.49 5.29
C ARG A 94 6.10 15.95 4.35
N GLN A 95 5.81 14.91 3.57
CA GLN A 95 6.74 14.30 2.61
C GLN A 95 6.78 15.03 1.25
N HIS A 96 6.19 16.22 1.12
CA HIS A 96 6.22 17.02 -0.11
C HIS A 96 7.56 17.73 -0.32
N PHE A 97 8.62 16.96 -0.54
CA PHE A 97 9.85 17.48 -1.13
C PHE A 97 9.80 17.27 -2.64
N PHE A 98 10.11 18.31 -3.41
CA PHE A 98 10.25 18.17 -4.86
C PHE A 98 11.62 17.59 -5.20
N VAL A 99 11.63 16.65 -6.13
CA VAL A 99 12.87 16.17 -6.75
C VAL A 99 13.41 17.29 -7.64
N VAL A 100 14.65 17.74 -7.39
CA VAL A 100 15.28 18.87 -8.10
C VAL A 100 16.49 18.47 -8.98
N ASP A 101 16.95 17.23 -8.90
CA ASP A 101 17.97 16.65 -9.77
C ASP A 101 17.80 15.12 -9.89
N ASP A 102 18.63 14.50 -10.73
CA ASP A 102 18.59 13.05 -11.00
C ASP A 102 19.04 12.20 -9.81
N ASP A 103 20.00 12.68 -8.99
CA ASP A 103 20.48 11.98 -7.80
C ASP A 103 19.36 11.88 -6.75
N MET A 104 18.62 12.97 -6.54
CA MET A 104 17.41 12.96 -5.71
C MET A 104 16.33 12.07 -6.32
N ALA A 105 16.16 12.07 -7.65
CA ALA A 105 15.18 11.22 -8.31
C ALA A 105 15.46 9.73 -8.04
N TRP A 106 16.73 9.34 -8.14
CA TRP A 106 17.21 8.01 -7.80
C TRP A 106 16.92 7.66 -6.33
N LEU A 107 17.34 8.52 -5.39
CA LEU A 107 17.16 8.29 -3.96
C LEU A 107 15.68 8.22 -3.57
N THR A 108 14.84 9.09 -4.14
CA THR A 108 13.38 9.02 -3.93
C THR A 108 12.83 7.72 -4.49
N LEU A 109 13.29 7.24 -5.65
CA LEU A 109 12.82 5.96 -6.19
C LEU A 109 13.25 4.77 -5.32
N VAL A 110 14.44 4.80 -4.72
CA VAL A 110 14.86 3.79 -3.72
C VAL A 110 13.88 3.76 -2.54
N GLN A 111 13.42 4.92 -2.07
CA GLN A 111 12.42 5.00 -0.99
C GLN A 111 11.05 4.46 -1.41
N VAL A 112 10.61 4.78 -2.63
CA VAL A 112 9.38 4.23 -3.22
C VAL A 112 9.44 2.71 -3.24
N LEU A 113 10.54 2.14 -3.77
CA LEU A 113 10.72 0.71 -3.90
C LEU A 113 10.73 0.01 -2.53
N ALA A 114 11.46 0.57 -1.55
CA ALA A 114 11.44 0.06 -0.18
C ALA A 114 10.04 0.05 0.43
N ALA A 115 9.25 1.11 0.21
CA ALA A 115 7.86 1.18 0.67
C ALA A 115 6.96 0.14 -0.04
N ALA A 116 7.16 -0.09 -1.34
CA ALA A 116 6.42 -1.09 -2.11
C ALA A 116 6.72 -2.52 -1.63
N TYR A 117 7.99 -2.85 -1.37
CA TYR A 117 8.36 -4.15 -0.79
C TYR A 117 7.75 -4.36 0.58
N ASN A 118 7.80 -3.35 1.47
CA ASN A 118 7.18 -3.46 2.79
C ASN A 118 5.67 -3.73 2.67
N SER A 119 4.98 -3.06 1.74
CA SER A 119 3.57 -3.29 1.46
C SER A 119 3.28 -4.71 0.94
N TRP A 120 4.13 -5.20 0.04
CA TRP A 120 4.02 -6.57 -0.48
C TRP A 120 4.21 -7.61 0.64
N GLN A 121 5.25 -7.47 1.46
CA GLN A 121 5.53 -8.36 2.58
C GLN A 121 4.40 -8.33 3.62
N PHE A 122 3.81 -7.16 3.89
CA PHE A 122 2.64 -7.04 4.74
C PHE A 122 1.47 -7.87 4.20
N HIS A 123 1.15 -7.76 2.91
CA HIS A 123 0.07 -8.53 2.30
C HIS A 123 0.35 -10.04 2.27
N GLU A 124 1.59 -10.43 2.03
CA GLU A 124 2.00 -11.84 2.09
C GLU A 124 1.84 -12.41 3.50
N LEU A 125 2.22 -11.65 4.53
CA LEU A 125 2.03 -12.05 5.92
C LEU A 125 0.54 -12.24 6.24
N ILE A 126 -0.31 -11.27 5.89
CA ILE A 126 -1.76 -11.36 6.11
C ILE A 126 -2.35 -12.55 5.34
N LEU A 127 -1.94 -12.78 4.10
CA LEU A 127 -2.39 -13.92 3.31
C LEU A 127 -2.05 -15.25 3.98
N ASN A 128 -0.86 -15.36 4.57
CA ASN A 128 -0.40 -16.57 5.24
C ASN A 128 -1.15 -16.86 6.55
N THR A 129 -1.72 -15.84 7.21
CA THR A 129 -2.52 -15.99 8.43
C THR A 129 -4.03 -15.95 8.19
N CYS A 130 -4.47 -15.61 6.97
CA CYS A 130 -5.89 -15.50 6.63
C CYS A 130 -6.55 -16.88 6.47
N SER A 131 -7.54 -17.16 7.33
CA SER A 131 -8.33 -18.40 7.29
C SER A 131 -9.65 -18.26 6.52
N THR A 132 -10.05 -17.04 6.17
CA THR A 132 -11.31 -16.74 5.49
C THR A 132 -11.15 -16.95 3.96
N PRO A 133 -11.87 -17.89 3.33
CA PRO A 133 -11.69 -18.21 1.91
C PRO A 133 -11.87 -17.03 0.96
N GLU A 134 -12.91 -16.22 1.17
CA GLU A 134 -13.27 -15.06 0.35
C GLU A 134 -12.15 -14.01 0.38
N LEU A 135 -11.69 -13.67 1.59
CA LEU A 135 -10.61 -12.71 1.79
C LEU A 135 -9.27 -13.26 1.26
N ARG A 136 -9.01 -14.56 1.44
CA ARG A 136 -7.80 -15.21 0.95
C ARG A 136 -7.72 -15.18 -0.58
N ALA A 137 -8.84 -15.36 -1.29
CA ALA A 137 -8.89 -15.26 -2.75
C ALA A 137 -8.53 -13.83 -3.21
N LEU A 138 -9.08 -12.82 -2.56
CA LEU A 138 -8.76 -11.42 -2.84
C LEU A 138 -7.29 -11.09 -2.53
N LEU A 139 -6.77 -11.52 -1.39
CA LEU A 139 -5.39 -11.28 -0.97
C LEU A 139 -4.37 -11.91 -1.92
N ASN A 140 -4.65 -13.09 -2.49
CA ASN A 140 -3.80 -13.68 -3.53
C ASN A 140 -3.65 -12.76 -4.75
N GLN A 141 -4.76 -12.11 -5.17
CA GLN A 141 -4.72 -11.15 -6.27
C GLN A 141 -3.89 -9.92 -5.90
N PHE A 142 -4.06 -9.40 -4.68
CA PHE A 142 -3.32 -8.23 -4.20
C PHE A 142 -1.81 -8.51 -4.11
N VAL A 143 -1.41 -9.65 -3.55
CA VAL A 143 -0.01 -10.07 -3.48
C VAL A 143 0.62 -10.12 -4.87
N GLN A 144 -0.09 -10.69 -5.86
CA GLN A 144 0.41 -10.73 -7.23
C GLN A 144 0.53 -9.33 -7.85
N GLN A 145 -0.46 -8.46 -7.67
CA GLN A 145 -0.42 -7.08 -8.15
C GLN A 145 0.74 -6.30 -7.52
N LYS A 146 0.97 -6.43 -6.21
CA LYS A 146 2.05 -5.74 -5.50
C LYS A 146 3.42 -6.25 -5.93
N ARG A 147 3.58 -7.56 -6.14
CA ARG A 147 4.80 -8.12 -6.70
C ARG A 147 5.08 -7.56 -8.10
N ASN A 148 4.07 -7.47 -8.95
CA ASN A 148 4.22 -6.88 -10.28
C ASN A 148 4.62 -5.40 -10.20
N ALA A 149 4.02 -4.64 -9.28
CA ALA A 149 4.39 -3.24 -9.04
C ALA A 149 5.85 -3.10 -8.58
N CYS A 150 6.34 -3.98 -7.70
CA CYS A 150 7.76 -4.01 -7.32
C CYS A 150 8.65 -4.24 -8.54
N GLY A 151 8.33 -5.23 -9.39
CA GLY A 151 9.11 -5.48 -10.61
C GLY A 151 9.17 -4.30 -11.56
N ILE A 152 8.05 -3.59 -11.77
CA ILE A 152 8.03 -2.36 -12.60
C ILE A 152 8.93 -1.27 -11.99
N LEU A 153 8.94 -1.14 -10.67
CA LEU A 153 9.76 -0.16 -9.96
C LEU A 153 11.25 -0.53 -9.97
N GLU A 154 11.59 -1.81 -9.89
CA GLU A 154 12.95 -2.34 -10.08
C GLU A 154 13.46 -2.02 -11.49
N ASP A 155 12.68 -2.35 -12.53
CA ASP A 155 13.04 -2.05 -13.93
C ASP A 155 13.25 -0.55 -14.17
N LEU A 156 12.38 0.28 -13.58
CA LEU A 156 12.50 1.73 -13.64
C LEU A 156 13.76 2.22 -12.93
N GLN A 157 14.07 1.65 -11.76
CA GLN A 157 15.27 1.97 -11.02
C GLN A 157 16.49 1.63 -11.87
N ASP A 158 16.63 0.41 -12.38
CA ASP A 158 17.77 0.03 -13.23
C ASP A 158 17.96 0.92 -14.46
N THR A 159 16.87 1.49 -15.00
CA THR A 159 16.92 2.43 -16.13
C THR A 159 17.41 3.84 -15.75
N LEU A 160 17.23 4.25 -14.49
CA LEU A 160 17.69 5.55 -13.99
C LEU A 160 19.15 5.53 -13.49
N ARG A 161 19.79 4.36 -13.46
CA ARG A 161 21.18 4.17 -13.05
C ARG A 161 22.16 4.48 -14.17
#